data_AF-A0AAX2H3T6-F1
#
_entry.id   AF-A0AAX2H3T6-F1
#
_cell.length_a   1.000
_cell.length_b   1.000
_cell.length_c   1.000
_cell.angle_alpha   90.00
_cell.angle_beta   90.00
_cell.angle_gamma   90.00
#
_symmetry.space_group_name_H-M   'P 1'
#
loop_
_entity.id
_entity.type
_entity.pdbx_description
1 polymer ?
#
loop_
_entity_poly.entity_id
_entity_poly.type
_entity_poly.pdbx_seq_one_letter_code
_entity_poly.pdbx_strand_id
1 'polypeptide(L)'
;MTRCVAVVLLLGITPLSNAWNLVSKANSDPHNIAWGFISVSGSGSAFNNGVPNQYAGNVNCGNGYSQCRFGPMTVSYPGSYFPLGCEPVSGGGAQCYNNAETGVVVRSGIPWDEAISLWHGFFGGTVFRQNAYAYYDISKSLCTLWGNYSMANIHIVPGTMSCGGIPSIPNQCTVSGGAVDLNHGLLNTGEITGKKIEVIRQVSCTRGTSIKYTVSHGNPVDLGNGINSSITVNGIAAGQLITLPGGSSSLRIASTLTDKGATPGTFSKAVVLIQSFL
;
A
#
# COMPACT_ATOMS: atom_id res chain seq x y z
N MET A 1 -51.94 24.76 57.48
CA MET A 1 -50.67 24.12 57.04
C MET A 1 -50.94 23.38 55.75
N THR A 2 -50.66 24.05 54.64
CA THR A 2 -51.02 23.62 53.29
C THR A 2 -49.81 22.89 52.69
N ARG A 3 -49.94 21.59 52.39
CA ARG A 3 -48.88 20.81 51.74
C ARG A 3 -49.03 20.94 50.23
N CYS A 4 -48.09 21.64 49.59
CA CYS A 4 -47.91 21.62 48.14
C CYS A 4 -47.36 20.26 47.71
N VAL A 5 -48.11 19.56 46.84
CA VAL A 5 -47.63 18.39 46.11
C VAL A 5 -46.94 18.88 44.85
N ALA A 6 -45.63 18.67 44.77
CA ALA A 6 -44.85 18.96 43.56
C ALA A 6 -45.07 17.83 42.54
N VAL A 7 -45.66 18.17 41.40
CA VAL A 7 -45.75 17.31 40.22
C VAL A 7 -44.41 17.39 39.49
N VAL A 8 -43.66 16.30 39.47
CA VAL A 8 -42.44 16.17 38.65
C VAL A 8 -42.86 15.81 37.23
N LEU A 9 -42.78 16.78 36.33
CA LEU A 9 -42.98 16.59 34.89
C LEU A 9 -41.68 16.00 34.31
N LEU A 10 -41.67 14.69 34.04
CA LEU A 10 -40.61 14.04 33.26
C LEU A 10 -40.80 14.43 31.78
N LEU A 11 -40.13 15.50 31.35
CA LEU A 11 -39.97 15.82 29.93
C LEU A 11 -39.13 14.71 29.29
N GLY A 12 -39.75 13.92 28.42
CA GLY A 12 -39.05 12.94 27.59
C GLY A 12 -38.02 13.67 26.72
N ILE A 13 -36.75 13.44 27.01
CA ILE A 13 -35.64 13.91 26.18
C ILE A 13 -35.75 13.09 24.89
N THR A 14 -36.30 13.68 23.83
CA THR A 14 -36.16 13.11 22.48
C THR A 14 -34.68 12.94 22.22
N PRO A 15 -34.20 11.76 21.77
CA PRO A 15 -32.79 11.61 21.44
C PRO A 15 -32.44 12.68 20.41
N LEU A 16 -31.47 13.54 20.75
CA LEU A 16 -30.95 14.55 19.85
C LEU A 16 -30.61 13.84 18.55
N SER A 17 -31.24 14.26 17.45
CA SER A 17 -30.90 13.80 16.11
C SER A 17 -29.41 14.03 15.92
N ASN A 18 -28.65 12.93 15.87
CA ASN A 18 -27.20 13.01 15.82
C ASN A 18 -26.79 13.47 14.43
N ALA A 19 -25.87 14.42 14.38
CA ALA A 19 -25.49 15.10 13.16
C ALA A 19 -24.13 14.59 12.71
N TRP A 20 -24.06 13.64 11.77
CA TRP A 20 -22.82 12.93 11.47
C TRP A 20 -22.18 13.36 10.14
N ASN A 21 -20.86 13.47 10.14
CA ASN A 21 -20.02 13.52 8.96
C ASN A 21 -19.13 12.26 8.90
N LEU A 22 -19.34 11.45 7.87
CA LEU A 22 -18.64 10.21 7.64
C LEU A 22 -17.50 10.40 6.65
N VAL A 23 -16.29 9.99 7.04
CA VAL A 23 -15.09 10.03 6.23
C VAL A 23 -14.47 8.64 6.19
N SER A 24 -13.99 8.23 5.02
CA SER A 24 -13.32 6.94 4.80
C SER A 24 -12.14 7.22 3.88
N LYS A 25 -10.94 6.72 4.19
CA LYS A 25 -9.71 7.05 3.47
C LYS A 25 -8.79 5.84 3.33
N ALA A 26 -8.41 5.54 2.09
CA ALA A 26 -7.37 4.59 1.75
C ALA A 26 -6.04 5.33 1.56
N ASN A 27 -4.95 4.81 2.13
CA ASN A 27 -3.64 5.41 2.04
C ASN A 27 -2.86 4.94 0.80
N SER A 28 -1.80 5.68 0.47
CA SER A 28 -0.90 5.39 -0.67
C SER A 28 0.24 4.44 -0.29
N ASP A 29 -0.05 3.36 0.43
CA ASP A 29 0.92 2.35 0.91
C ASP A 29 0.56 0.90 0.51
N PRO A 30 0.31 0.66 -0.78
CA PRO A 30 -0.12 -0.65 -1.27
C PRO A 30 0.98 -1.70 -1.13
N HIS A 31 0.58 -2.90 -0.73
CA HIS A 31 1.45 -4.07 -0.68
C HIS A 31 0.68 -5.32 -1.12
N ASN A 32 1.38 -6.23 -1.80
CA ASN A 32 0.79 -7.47 -2.29
C ASN A 32 0.41 -8.38 -1.12
N ILE A 33 -0.77 -8.97 -1.22
CA ILE A 33 -1.24 -10.06 -0.38
C ILE A 33 -1.62 -11.25 -1.28
N ALA A 34 -1.98 -12.41 -0.71
CA ALA A 34 -2.17 -13.63 -1.50
C ALA A 34 -3.34 -13.51 -2.51
N TRP A 35 -3.33 -14.36 -3.54
CA TRP A 35 -4.40 -14.52 -4.53
C TRP A 35 -4.71 -13.30 -5.40
N GLY A 36 -3.70 -12.49 -5.73
CA GLY A 36 -3.88 -11.32 -6.62
C GLY A 36 -4.57 -10.14 -5.95
N PHE A 37 -4.58 -10.12 -4.61
CA PHE A 37 -5.07 -8.99 -3.85
C PHE A 37 -3.92 -8.07 -3.44
N ILE A 38 -4.23 -6.79 -3.31
CA ILE A 38 -3.38 -5.74 -2.78
C ILE A 38 -4.09 -5.14 -1.58
N SER A 39 -3.34 -4.88 -0.52
CA SER A 39 -3.83 -4.26 0.72
C SER A 39 -3.20 -2.88 0.91
N VAL A 40 -3.95 -1.95 1.49
CA VAL A 40 -3.51 -0.60 1.86
C VAL A 40 -3.96 -0.28 3.27
N SER A 41 -3.20 0.53 4.01
CA SER A 41 -3.71 1.06 5.27
C SER A 41 -4.80 2.10 5.03
N GLY A 42 -5.53 2.44 6.09
CA GLY A 42 -6.67 3.34 5.94
C GLY A 42 -7.41 3.58 7.24
N SER A 43 -8.41 4.45 7.15
CA SER A 43 -9.22 4.84 8.28
C SER A 43 -10.68 5.07 7.92
N GLY A 44 -11.54 4.88 8.91
CA GLY A 44 -12.92 5.35 8.91
C GLY A 44 -13.13 6.29 10.10
N SER A 45 -13.77 7.41 9.85
CA SER A 45 -14.10 8.41 10.86
C SER A 45 -15.57 8.82 10.81
N ALA A 46 -16.17 9.03 11.98
CA ALA A 46 -17.49 9.62 12.15
C ALA A 46 -17.36 10.80 13.11
N PHE A 47 -17.71 12.00 12.66
CA PHE A 47 -17.62 13.22 13.48
C PHE A 47 -18.97 13.90 13.56
N ASN A 48 -19.29 14.51 14.70
CA ASN A 48 -20.50 15.30 14.79
C ASN A 48 -20.29 16.67 14.08
N ASN A 49 -21.08 16.99 13.06
CA ASN A 49 -20.98 18.23 12.29
C ASN A 49 -22.14 19.21 12.50
N GLY A 50 -23.07 18.92 13.40
CA GLY A 50 -24.24 19.77 13.69
C GLY A 50 -25.37 19.76 12.64
N VAL A 51 -25.26 18.98 11.54
CA VAL A 51 -26.33 18.74 10.55
C VAL A 51 -27.09 17.43 10.83
N PRO A 52 -28.28 17.46 11.47
CA PRO A 52 -29.04 16.26 11.77
C PRO A 52 -29.68 15.62 10.53
N ASN A 53 -29.89 14.30 10.54
CA ASN A 53 -30.56 13.56 9.46
C ASN A 53 -29.89 13.76 8.08
N GLN A 54 -28.57 13.97 8.05
CA GLN A 54 -27.82 14.18 6.81
C GLN A 54 -27.92 12.97 5.87
N TYR A 55 -28.11 11.77 6.42
CA TYR A 55 -28.17 10.52 5.68
C TYR A 55 -29.60 9.98 5.64
N ALA A 56 -30.31 10.23 4.54
CA ALA A 56 -31.67 9.74 4.36
C ALA A 56 -31.72 8.21 4.22
N GLY A 57 -32.74 7.60 4.83
CA GLY A 57 -33.02 6.17 4.73
C GLY A 57 -32.62 5.36 5.95
N ASN A 58 -32.65 4.05 5.78
CA ASN A 58 -32.56 3.08 6.87
C ASN A 58 -31.60 1.95 6.47
N VAL A 59 -30.98 1.35 7.49
CA VAL A 59 -30.20 0.11 7.35
C VAL A 59 -31.08 -0.97 6.73
N ASN A 60 -30.57 -1.67 5.72
CA ASN A 60 -31.25 -2.82 5.11
C ASN A 60 -30.33 -4.04 5.12
N CYS A 61 -30.61 -5.00 6.00
CA CYS A 61 -29.79 -6.20 6.12
C CYS A 61 -30.07 -7.27 5.05
N GLY A 62 -31.04 -7.04 4.16
CA GLY A 62 -31.52 -7.99 3.16
C GLY A 62 -32.69 -8.85 3.65
N ASN A 63 -33.34 -9.53 2.69
CA ASN A 63 -34.49 -10.38 2.97
C ASN A 63 -34.10 -11.55 3.89
N GLY A 64 -34.83 -11.70 4.99
CA GLY A 64 -34.61 -12.79 5.95
C GLY A 64 -33.56 -12.51 7.03
N TYR A 65 -32.92 -11.33 7.04
CA TYR A 65 -31.93 -10.95 8.05
C TYR A 65 -32.45 -9.84 8.96
N SER A 66 -32.51 -10.11 10.26
CA SER A 66 -32.86 -9.11 11.28
C SER A 66 -31.69 -8.21 11.65
N GLN A 67 -30.45 -8.65 11.37
CA GLN A 67 -29.22 -7.96 11.73
C GLN A 67 -28.14 -8.09 10.65
N CYS A 68 -27.26 -7.11 10.59
CA CYS A 68 -26.10 -7.06 9.71
C CYS A 68 -25.01 -6.19 10.36
N ARG A 69 -23.84 -6.07 9.73
CA ARG A 69 -22.79 -5.18 10.19
C ARG A 69 -22.88 -3.82 9.52
N PHE A 70 -22.41 -2.78 10.20
CA PHE A 70 -22.32 -1.42 9.70
C PHE A 70 -20.94 -0.84 9.97
N GLY A 71 -20.36 -0.16 8.97
CA GLY A 71 -19.06 0.51 9.14
C GLY A 71 -18.44 0.99 7.82
N PRO A 72 -17.18 1.45 7.88
CA PRO A 72 -16.42 1.87 6.70
C PRO A 72 -16.04 0.67 5.82
N MET A 73 -16.02 0.90 4.52
CA MET A 73 -15.76 -0.12 3.50
C MET A 73 -14.99 0.46 2.32
N THR A 74 -14.52 -0.43 1.45
CA THR A 74 -14.10 -0.10 0.08
C THR A 74 -14.90 -0.87 -0.95
N VAL A 75 -14.96 -0.29 -2.15
CA VAL A 75 -15.31 -1.00 -3.37
C VAL A 75 -14.19 -0.79 -4.39
N SER A 76 -13.75 -1.87 -5.00
CA SER A 76 -12.80 -1.84 -6.12
C SER A 76 -13.52 -2.16 -7.42
N TYR A 77 -13.07 -1.56 -8.52
CA TYR A 77 -13.67 -1.78 -9.84
C TYR A 77 -12.66 -2.35 -10.85
N PRO A 78 -13.00 -3.43 -11.57
CA PRO A 78 -14.27 -4.16 -11.48
C PRO A 78 -14.37 -5.03 -10.21
N GLY A 79 -15.43 -4.79 -9.43
CA GLY A 79 -16.08 -5.76 -8.57
C GLY A 79 -15.28 -6.37 -7.41
N SER A 80 -15.24 -5.68 -6.27
CA SER A 80 -15.45 -6.30 -4.95
C SER A 80 -15.61 -5.27 -3.85
N TYR A 81 -16.35 -5.63 -2.81
CA TYR A 81 -16.51 -4.84 -1.60
C TYR A 81 -15.74 -5.47 -0.45
N PHE A 82 -15.01 -4.65 0.31
CA PHE A 82 -14.27 -5.09 1.48
C PHE A 82 -14.55 -4.14 2.65
N PRO A 83 -15.13 -4.63 3.76
CA PRO A 83 -15.16 -3.89 5.00
C PRO A 83 -13.74 -3.48 5.43
N LEU A 84 -13.61 -2.37 6.15
CA LEU A 84 -12.33 -2.02 6.75
C LEU A 84 -11.85 -3.14 7.71
N GLY A 85 -10.56 -3.44 7.67
CA GLY A 85 -9.94 -4.50 8.48
C GLY A 85 -10.26 -5.92 8.02
N CYS A 86 -10.91 -6.10 6.87
CA CYS A 86 -11.01 -7.40 6.22
C CYS A 86 -9.88 -7.53 5.18
N GLU A 87 -8.93 -8.41 5.47
CA GLU A 87 -8.00 -8.90 4.45
C GLU A 87 -8.45 -10.27 3.94
N PRO A 88 -8.52 -10.49 2.62
CA PRO A 88 -8.97 -11.77 2.07
C PRO A 88 -8.05 -12.95 2.41
N VAL A 89 -6.82 -12.73 2.90
CA VAL A 89 -5.82 -13.79 3.19
C VAL A 89 -6.13 -14.65 4.42
N SER A 90 -6.98 -14.22 5.34
CA SER A 90 -7.27 -14.90 6.61
C SER A 90 -8.54 -15.78 6.57
N GLY A 91 -8.92 -16.29 5.39
CA GLY A 91 -10.10 -17.15 5.21
C GLY A 91 -11.13 -16.62 4.20
N GLY A 92 -10.67 -15.88 3.19
CA GLY A 92 -11.42 -15.18 2.14
C GLY A 92 -12.88 -15.59 1.92
N GLY A 93 -13.78 -14.60 1.98
CA GLY A 93 -15.20 -14.75 1.69
C GLY A 93 -16.08 -14.41 2.89
N ALA A 94 -17.14 -15.19 3.09
CA ALA A 94 -18.18 -15.07 4.13
C ALA A 94 -17.73 -14.51 5.49
N GLN A 95 -16.57 -14.96 5.97
CA GLN A 95 -16.05 -14.59 7.28
C GLN A 95 -15.67 -13.12 7.38
N CYS A 96 -15.24 -12.48 6.29
CA CYS A 96 -14.95 -11.05 6.30
C CYS A 96 -16.18 -10.20 6.60
N TYR A 97 -17.33 -10.52 5.97
CA TYR A 97 -18.58 -9.81 6.22
C TYR A 97 -19.11 -10.04 7.63
N ASN A 98 -18.85 -11.23 8.19
CA ASN A 98 -19.35 -11.60 9.51
C ASN A 98 -18.40 -11.23 10.65
N ASN A 99 -17.10 -11.00 10.40
CA ASN A 99 -16.07 -10.83 11.42
C ASN A 99 -15.23 -9.56 11.27
N ALA A 100 -15.55 -8.65 10.33
CA ALA A 100 -14.84 -7.38 10.23
C ALA A 100 -14.86 -6.65 11.59
N GLU A 101 -13.68 -6.53 12.21
CA GLU A 101 -13.50 -6.02 13.57
C GLU A 101 -13.86 -4.55 13.71
N THR A 102 -14.07 -3.85 12.60
CA THR A 102 -14.38 -2.41 12.57
C THR A 102 -15.81 -2.14 12.14
N GLY A 103 -16.67 -3.16 12.16
CA GLY A 103 -18.12 -3.02 12.00
C GLY A 103 -18.87 -3.34 13.28
N VAL A 104 -19.94 -2.59 13.55
CA VAL A 104 -20.88 -2.88 14.64
C VAL A 104 -22.10 -3.64 14.11
N VAL A 105 -22.69 -4.48 14.95
CA VAL A 105 -23.95 -5.16 14.62
C VAL A 105 -25.12 -4.19 14.77
N VAL A 106 -25.91 -4.05 13.72
CA VAL A 106 -27.09 -3.17 13.65
C VAL A 106 -28.32 -3.96 13.25
N ARG A 107 -29.49 -3.48 13.65
CA ARG A 107 -30.79 -4.07 13.27
C ARG A 107 -31.25 -3.53 11.92
N SER A 108 -31.92 -4.37 11.14
CA SER A 108 -32.58 -3.92 9.92
C SER A 108 -33.68 -2.90 10.24
N GLY A 109 -33.82 -1.87 9.42
CA GLY A 109 -34.85 -0.84 9.54
C GLY A 109 -34.52 0.34 10.46
N ILE A 110 -33.38 0.35 11.18
CA ILE A 110 -32.98 1.53 11.95
C ILE A 110 -32.49 2.66 11.01
N PRO A 111 -32.66 3.94 11.36
CA PRO A 111 -32.09 5.05 10.59
C PRO A 111 -30.56 4.97 10.52
N TRP A 112 -29.97 5.52 9.46
CA TRP A 112 -28.50 5.58 9.34
C TRP A 112 -27.85 6.31 10.52
N ASP A 113 -28.44 7.40 11.01
CA ASP A 113 -27.92 8.15 12.15
C ASP A 113 -27.82 7.29 13.43
N GLU A 114 -28.77 6.37 13.65
CA GLU A 114 -28.72 5.43 14.77
C GLU A 114 -27.57 4.43 14.59
N ALA A 115 -27.41 3.88 13.38
CA ALA A 115 -26.30 2.99 13.06
C ALA A 115 -24.92 3.66 13.23
N ILE A 116 -24.80 4.92 12.82
CA ILE A 116 -23.58 5.72 12.98
C ILE A 116 -23.31 5.99 14.45
N SER A 117 -24.33 6.36 15.23
CA SER A 117 -24.18 6.55 16.68
C SER A 117 -23.73 5.28 17.40
N LEU A 118 -24.23 4.12 16.99
CA LEU A 118 -23.76 2.83 17.52
C LEU A 118 -22.29 2.58 17.17
N TRP A 119 -21.89 2.82 15.93
CA TRP A 119 -20.49 2.69 15.50
C TRP A 119 -19.57 3.63 16.27
N HIS A 120 -19.94 4.91 16.37
CA HIS A 120 -19.19 5.91 17.11
C HIS A 120 -19.14 5.60 18.61
N GLY A 121 -20.22 5.08 19.19
CA GLY A 121 -20.25 4.65 20.59
C GLY A 121 -19.27 3.51 20.87
N PHE A 122 -19.07 2.60 19.90
CA PHE A 122 -18.17 1.46 20.06
C PHE A 122 -16.69 1.81 19.77
N PHE A 123 -16.43 2.59 18.72
CA PHE A 123 -15.08 2.86 18.23
C PHE A 123 -14.56 4.28 18.50
N GLY A 124 -15.41 5.17 19.00
CA GLY A 124 -15.13 6.61 19.07
C GLY A 124 -15.19 7.29 17.70
N GLY A 125 -14.46 8.38 17.53
CA GLY A 125 -14.52 9.21 16.34
C GLY A 125 -13.75 8.68 15.12
N THR A 126 -12.76 7.80 15.30
CA THR A 126 -11.92 7.31 14.20
C THR A 126 -11.28 5.96 14.52
N VAL A 127 -11.29 5.06 13.54
CA VAL A 127 -10.51 3.82 13.54
C VAL A 127 -9.47 3.88 12.44
N PHE A 128 -8.24 3.52 12.77
CA PHE A 128 -7.16 3.28 11.82
C PHE A 128 -6.76 1.81 11.85
N ARG A 129 -6.43 1.27 10.67
CA ARG A 129 -5.86 -0.06 10.52
C ARG A 129 -4.69 0.00 9.54
N GLN A 130 -3.59 -0.64 9.92
CA GLN A 130 -2.69 -1.21 8.91
C GLN A 130 -3.49 -2.28 8.18
N ASN A 131 -3.29 -2.42 6.87
CA ASN A 131 -4.00 -3.43 6.09
C ASN A 131 -5.54 -3.25 6.13
N ALA A 132 -5.98 -1.99 6.05
CA ALA A 132 -7.38 -1.61 6.23
C ALA A 132 -8.26 -2.07 5.07
N TYR A 133 -7.79 -1.98 3.83
CA TYR A 133 -8.60 -2.23 2.66
C TYR A 133 -7.86 -3.10 1.66
N ALA A 134 -8.58 -4.06 1.10
CA ALA A 134 -8.09 -4.90 0.02
C ALA A 134 -8.77 -4.56 -1.31
N TYR A 135 -8.08 -4.83 -2.41
CA TYR A 135 -8.62 -4.75 -3.76
C TYR A 135 -7.83 -5.68 -4.69
N TYR A 136 -8.40 -6.02 -5.85
CA TYR A 136 -7.69 -6.84 -6.83
C TYR A 136 -6.61 -6.04 -7.56
N ASP A 137 -5.49 -6.67 -7.89
CA ASP A 137 -4.42 -6.11 -8.71
C ASP A 137 -4.88 -5.66 -10.12
N ILE A 138 -5.95 -6.27 -10.64
CA ILE A 138 -6.61 -5.88 -11.91
C ILE A 138 -7.53 -4.66 -11.81
N SER A 139 -7.75 -4.14 -10.60
CA SER A 139 -8.67 -3.03 -10.38
C SER A 139 -8.14 -1.75 -11.05
N LYS A 140 -9.04 -0.87 -11.46
CA LYS A 140 -8.74 0.43 -12.09
C LYS A 140 -9.08 1.63 -11.22
N SER A 141 -9.97 1.44 -10.25
CA SER A 141 -10.31 2.45 -9.25
C SER A 141 -10.64 1.81 -7.91
N LEU A 142 -10.36 2.54 -6.84
CA LEU A 142 -10.73 2.20 -5.47
C LEU A 142 -11.62 3.32 -4.93
N CYS A 143 -12.76 2.96 -4.37
CA CYS A 143 -13.63 3.90 -3.68
C CYS A 143 -13.76 3.49 -2.21
N THR A 144 -13.70 4.48 -1.33
CA THR A 144 -13.98 4.34 0.09
C THR A 144 -15.40 4.82 0.37
N LEU A 145 -16.14 4.12 1.20
CA LEU A 145 -17.53 4.43 1.51
C LEU A 145 -17.91 3.98 2.92
N TRP A 146 -19.13 4.29 3.33
CA TRP A 146 -19.79 3.73 4.50
C TRP A 146 -21.02 2.95 4.08
N GLY A 147 -21.33 1.88 4.81
CA GLY A 147 -22.47 1.05 4.47
C GLY A 147 -22.78 0.00 5.52
N ASN A 148 -23.93 -0.65 5.36
CA ASN A 148 -24.19 -1.91 6.02
C ASN A 148 -23.89 -3.07 5.07
N TYR A 149 -23.46 -4.18 5.64
CA TYR A 149 -23.04 -5.35 4.90
C TYR A 149 -23.33 -6.64 5.64
N SER A 150 -23.63 -7.66 4.86
CA SER A 150 -23.73 -9.06 5.25
C SER A 150 -23.20 -9.90 4.08
N MET A 151 -23.16 -11.22 4.26
CA MET A 151 -22.84 -12.12 3.15
C MET A 151 -23.79 -12.00 1.96
N ALA A 152 -25.03 -11.56 2.20
CA ALA A 152 -26.11 -11.57 1.21
C ALA A 152 -26.40 -10.18 0.65
N ASN A 153 -25.99 -9.11 1.33
CA ASN A 153 -26.38 -7.77 0.95
C ASN A 153 -25.38 -6.69 1.36
N ILE A 154 -25.25 -5.67 0.52
CA ILE A 154 -24.46 -4.47 0.79
C ILE A 154 -25.32 -3.27 0.42
N HIS A 155 -25.50 -2.38 1.38
CA HIS A 155 -26.18 -1.10 1.17
C HIS A 155 -25.28 0.04 1.60
N ILE A 156 -25.15 1.02 0.71
CA ILE A 156 -24.23 2.13 0.85
C ILE A 156 -24.98 3.30 1.49
N VAL A 157 -24.38 3.93 2.50
CA VAL A 157 -24.91 5.18 3.05
C VAL A 157 -24.82 6.26 1.95
N PRO A 158 -25.93 6.89 1.56
CA PRO A 158 -25.94 7.87 0.48
C PRO A 158 -24.91 8.99 0.70
N GLY A 159 -24.20 9.37 -0.36
CA GLY A 159 -23.26 10.49 -0.35
C GLY A 159 -21.94 10.24 0.39
N THR A 160 -21.66 9.02 0.85
CA THR A 160 -20.40 8.69 1.56
C THR A 160 -19.30 8.10 0.67
N MET A 161 -19.63 7.73 -0.57
CA MET A 161 -18.68 7.14 -1.50
C MET A 161 -17.75 8.21 -2.09
N SER A 162 -16.45 7.97 -1.98
CA SER A 162 -15.41 8.77 -2.63
C SER A 162 -14.48 7.84 -3.41
N CYS A 163 -14.33 8.11 -4.70
CA CYS A 163 -13.53 7.28 -5.62
C CYS A 163 -12.25 7.98 -6.04
N GLY A 164 -11.18 7.20 -6.20
CA GLY A 164 -9.91 7.66 -6.73
C GLY A 164 -9.23 6.61 -7.61
N GLY A 165 -8.09 7.01 -8.19
CA GLY A 165 -7.16 6.05 -8.79
C GLY A 165 -6.65 5.06 -7.75
N ILE A 166 -6.17 3.92 -8.22
CA ILE A 166 -5.65 2.89 -7.32
C ILE A 166 -4.31 3.35 -6.76
N PRO A 167 -4.07 3.22 -5.44
CA PRO A 167 -2.74 3.32 -4.87
C PRO A 167 -1.79 2.36 -5.61
N SER A 168 -0.89 2.88 -6.44
CA SER A 168 0.04 2.02 -7.19
C SER A 168 1.16 1.55 -6.28
N ILE A 169 1.47 0.25 -6.27
CA ILE A 169 2.71 -0.26 -5.65
C ILE A 169 3.87 0.47 -6.32
N PRO A 170 4.58 1.35 -5.59
CA PRO A 170 5.61 2.14 -6.20
C PRO A 170 6.66 1.17 -6.73
N ASN A 171 7.01 1.27 -8.02
CA ASN A 171 8.05 0.44 -8.61
C ASN A 171 9.41 0.96 -8.13
N GLN A 172 9.85 0.46 -6.97
CA GLN A 172 11.02 0.97 -6.27
C GLN A 172 11.91 -0.20 -5.87
N CYS A 173 13.20 0.02 -6.04
CA CYS A 173 14.26 -0.87 -5.61
C CYS A 173 15.33 -0.06 -4.92
N THR A 174 15.65 -0.44 -3.69
CA THR A 174 16.65 0.21 -2.85
C THR A 174 17.87 -0.69 -2.78
N VAL A 175 19.02 -0.17 -3.24
CA VAL A 175 20.32 -0.84 -3.08
C VAL A 175 20.93 -0.37 -1.77
N SER A 176 21.22 -1.30 -0.88
CA SER A 176 21.82 -1.04 0.42
C SER A 176 23.35 -1.21 0.38
N GLY A 177 24.03 -0.48 1.26
CA GLY A 177 25.49 -0.44 1.36
C GLY A 177 26.08 0.92 0.97
N GLY A 178 27.39 1.06 1.18
CA GLY A 178 28.15 2.24 0.79
C GLY A 178 28.68 2.16 -0.64
N ALA A 179 29.62 3.05 -0.95
CA ALA A 179 30.35 3.08 -2.22
C ALA A 179 30.88 1.69 -2.61
N VAL A 180 30.92 1.42 -3.92
CA VAL A 180 31.41 0.16 -4.47
C VAL A 180 32.87 0.36 -4.86
N ASP A 181 33.78 -0.35 -4.19
CA ASP A 181 35.20 -0.36 -4.52
C ASP A 181 35.55 -1.65 -5.29
N LEU A 182 36.00 -1.50 -6.53
CA LEU A 182 36.40 -2.59 -7.42
C LEU A 182 37.91 -2.55 -7.61
N ASN A 183 38.64 -2.81 -6.52
CA ASN A 183 40.09 -2.77 -6.49
C ASN A 183 40.70 -4.03 -7.12
N HIS A 184 41.43 -3.84 -8.22
CA HIS A 184 42.13 -4.93 -8.94
C HIS A 184 43.54 -5.21 -8.41
N GLY A 185 44.03 -4.45 -7.43
CA GLY A 185 45.33 -4.61 -6.81
C GLY A 185 46.50 -4.30 -7.77
N LEU A 186 47.66 -4.89 -7.47
CA LEU A 186 48.83 -4.82 -8.33
C LEU A 186 48.67 -5.80 -9.50
N LEU A 187 48.90 -5.33 -10.72
CA LEU A 187 48.84 -6.12 -11.94
C LEU A 187 50.12 -5.96 -12.74
N ASN A 188 50.62 -7.04 -13.34
CA ASN A 188 51.71 -6.98 -14.29
C ASN A 188 51.20 -6.65 -15.69
N THR A 189 51.99 -5.90 -16.47
CA THR A 189 51.74 -5.67 -17.89
C THR A 189 51.72 -7.01 -18.64
N GLY A 190 50.60 -7.31 -19.30
CA GLY A 190 50.34 -8.62 -19.92
C GLY A 190 49.33 -9.50 -19.17
N GLU A 191 49.06 -9.22 -17.90
CA GLU A 191 48.06 -9.97 -17.10
C GLU A 191 46.76 -9.19 -16.90
N ILE A 192 46.60 -8.03 -17.54
CA ILE A 192 45.48 -7.09 -17.30
C ILE A 192 44.17 -7.61 -17.92
N THR A 193 44.21 -8.02 -19.19
CA THR A 193 43.00 -8.40 -19.92
C THR A 193 42.32 -9.60 -19.27
N GLY A 194 41.02 -9.46 -18.99
CA GLY A 194 40.20 -10.53 -18.41
C GLY A 194 40.24 -10.58 -16.87
N LYS A 195 41.06 -9.78 -16.19
CA LYS A 195 41.02 -9.67 -14.72
C LYS A 195 39.67 -9.13 -14.30
N LYS A 196 38.99 -9.87 -13.41
CA LYS A 196 37.64 -9.59 -12.95
C LYS A 196 37.64 -9.43 -11.42
N ILE A 197 36.98 -8.37 -10.96
CA ILE A 197 36.61 -8.16 -9.55
C ILE A 197 35.12 -7.94 -9.47
N GLU A 198 34.50 -8.44 -8.40
CA GLU A 198 33.06 -8.37 -8.17
C GLU A 198 32.77 -8.00 -6.72
N VAL A 199 31.74 -7.16 -6.55
CA VAL A 199 31.20 -6.78 -5.26
C VAL A 199 29.71 -7.07 -5.26
N ILE A 200 29.24 -7.62 -4.14
CA ILE A 200 27.83 -7.93 -3.93
C ILE A 200 27.21 -6.84 -3.04
N ARG A 201 26.02 -6.37 -3.44
CA ARG A 201 25.15 -5.49 -2.66
C ARG A 201 23.80 -6.16 -2.44
N GLN A 202 23.12 -5.81 -1.35
CA GLN A 202 21.73 -6.25 -1.13
C GLN A 202 20.80 -5.22 -1.77
N VAL A 203 19.87 -5.68 -2.60
CA VAL A 203 18.83 -4.86 -3.23
C VAL A 203 17.47 -5.36 -2.78
N SER A 204 16.59 -4.45 -2.37
CA SER A 204 15.22 -4.76 -1.98
C SER A 204 14.26 -4.06 -2.92
N CYS A 205 13.43 -4.83 -3.62
CA CYS A 205 12.44 -4.32 -4.55
C CYS A 205 11.03 -4.54 -4.00
N THR A 206 10.14 -3.56 -4.19
CA THR A 206 8.73 -3.68 -3.80
C THR A 206 7.98 -4.74 -4.61
N ARG A 207 8.39 -4.98 -5.86
CA ARG A 207 7.88 -6.01 -6.77
C ARG A 207 8.94 -6.42 -7.79
N GLY A 208 8.71 -7.53 -8.49
CA GLY A 208 9.56 -7.93 -9.60
C GLY A 208 9.57 -6.86 -10.69
N THR A 209 10.75 -6.47 -11.17
CA THR A 209 10.88 -5.39 -12.15
C THR A 209 12.13 -5.52 -13.02
N SER A 210 12.08 -4.89 -14.19
CA SER A 210 13.22 -4.74 -15.09
C SER A 210 13.87 -3.38 -14.87
N ILE A 211 15.17 -3.40 -14.61
CA ILE A 211 15.96 -2.21 -14.30
C ILE A 211 17.12 -2.13 -15.28
N LYS A 212 17.42 -0.92 -15.71
CA LYS A 212 18.64 -0.60 -16.45
C LYS A 212 19.61 0.14 -15.54
N TYR A 213 20.83 -0.38 -15.39
CA TYR A 213 21.93 0.30 -14.72
C TYR A 213 22.88 0.89 -15.76
N THR A 214 22.88 2.21 -15.92
CA THR A 214 23.73 2.90 -16.91
C THR A 214 24.95 3.50 -16.21
N VAL A 215 26.14 3.34 -16.80
CA VAL A 215 27.36 3.97 -16.30
C VAL A 215 27.42 5.41 -16.79
N SER A 216 27.64 6.36 -15.87
CA SER A 216 27.60 7.81 -16.18
C SER A 216 28.58 8.26 -17.27
N HIS A 217 29.68 7.53 -17.48
CA HIS A 217 30.72 7.83 -18.48
C HIS A 217 30.71 6.86 -19.67
N GLY A 218 29.63 6.08 -19.84
CA GLY A 218 29.59 4.99 -20.80
C GLY A 218 30.25 3.71 -20.28
N ASN A 219 30.08 2.64 -21.06
CA ASN A 219 30.62 1.31 -20.77
C ASN A 219 31.17 0.74 -22.09
N PRO A 220 32.48 0.45 -22.21
CA PRO A 220 33.50 0.41 -21.15
C PRO A 220 33.93 1.79 -20.62
N VAL A 221 34.50 1.81 -19.41
CA VAL A 221 35.08 2.97 -18.72
C VAL A 221 36.58 3.02 -18.96
N ASP A 222 37.11 4.16 -19.40
CA ASP A 222 38.55 4.41 -19.45
C ASP A 222 39.09 4.73 -18.05
N LEU A 223 40.02 3.89 -17.56
CA LEU A 223 40.66 4.03 -16.25
C LEU A 223 41.98 4.82 -16.30
N GLY A 224 42.46 5.16 -17.50
CA GLY A 224 43.78 5.73 -17.76
C GLY A 224 44.85 4.68 -18.04
N ASN A 225 46.03 5.15 -18.46
CA ASN A 225 47.21 4.33 -18.79
C ASN A 225 46.94 3.18 -19.77
N GLY A 226 46.03 3.37 -20.73
CA GLY A 226 45.69 2.35 -21.73
C GLY A 226 44.88 1.18 -21.18
N ILE A 227 44.17 1.35 -20.05
CA ILE A 227 43.35 0.31 -19.42
C ILE A 227 41.88 0.72 -19.44
N ASN A 228 41.03 -0.16 -19.96
CA ASN A 228 39.58 -0.02 -19.89
C ASN A 228 38.97 -1.02 -18.91
N SER A 229 37.81 -0.67 -18.36
CA SER A 229 36.99 -1.55 -17.53
C SER A 229 35.59 -1.69 -18.11
N SER A 230 35.17 -2.93 -18.36
CA SER A 230 33.79 -3.25 -18.67
C SER A 230 33.03 -3.56 -17.38
N ILE A 231 31.96 -2.81 -17.12
CA ILE A 231 31.11 -3.02 -15.95
C ILE A 231 29.92 -3.92 -16.31
N THR A 232 29.66 -4.90 -15.46
CA THR A 232 28.48 -5.77 -15.54
C THR A 232 27.69 -5.72 -14.24
N VAL A 233 26.37 -5.87 -14.33
CA VAL A 233 25.46 -5.99 -13.19
C VAL A 233 24.70 -7.30 -13.35
N ASN A 234 24.78 -8.17 -12.34
CA ASN A 234 24.29 -9.56 -12.39
C ASN A 234 24.77 -10.33 -13.63
N GLY A 235 26.02 -10.09 -14.06
CA GLY A 235 26.63 -10.73 -15.23
C GLY A 235 26.18 -10.18 -16.58
N ILE A 236 25.26 -9.21 -16.60
CA ILE A 236 24.79 -8.53 -17.80
C ILE A 236 25.53 -7.20 -17.97
N ALA A 237 25.87 -6.80 -19.20
CA ALA A 237 26.57 -5.55 -19.45
C ALA A 237 25.77 -4.35 -18.94
N ALA A 238 26.41 -3.46 -18.17
CA ALA A 238 25.77 -2.22 -17.73
C ALA A 238 25.32 -1.41 -18.97
N GLY A 239 24.10 -0.90 -18.92
CA GLY A 239 23.37 -0.30 -20.04
C GLY A 239 22.29 -1.22 -20.64
N GLN A 240 22.31 -2.52 -20.30
CA GLN A 240 21.25 -3.47 -20.66
C GLN A 240 20.28 -3.68 -19.49
N LEU A 241 19.15 -4.31 -19.78
CA LEU A 241 18.13 -4.61 -18.78
C LEU A 241 18.51 -5.85 -17.97
N ILE A 242 18.27 -5.77 -16.66
CA ILE A 242 18.27 -6.91 -15.76
C ILE A 242 16.91 -7.03 -15.08
N THR A 243 16.52 -8.24 -14.72
CA THR A 243 15.30 -8.47 -13.94
C THR A 243 15.68 -8.74 -12.49
N LEU A 244 15.07 -8.00 -11.57
CA LEU A 244 15.16 -8.24 -10.14
C LEU A 244 13.82 -8.79 -9.63
N PRO A 245 13.84 -9.79 -8.74
CA PRO A 245 12.62 -10.27 -8.09
C PRO A 245 12.10 -9.23 -7.09
N GLY A 246 10.83 -9.34 -6.72
CA GLY A 246 10.30 -8.65 -5.55
C GLY A 246 10.90 -9.19 -4.25
N GLY A 247 10.97 -8.35 -3.22
CA GLY A 247 11.66 -8.65 -1.97
C GLY A 247 13.17 -8.40 -2.05
N SER A 248 13.91 -9.02 -1.13
CA SER A 248 15.36 -8.87 -1.02
C SER A 248 16.12 -9.85 -1.92
N SER A 249 17.13 -9.36 -2.64
CA SER A 249 17.99 -10.17 -3.49
C SER A 249 19.41 -9.58 -3.57
N SER A 250 20.34 -10.32 -4.17
CA SER A 250 21.72 -9.88 -4.36
C SER A 250 21.91 -9.19 -5.71
N LEU A 251 22.60 -8.04 -5.69
CA LEU A 251 23.05 -7.31 -6.87
C LEU A 251 24.57 -7.44 -6.98
N ARG A 252 25.05 -8.12 -8.01
CA ARG A 252 26.48 -8.36 -8.27
C ARG A 252 26.99 -7.33 -9.25
N ILE A 253 27.91 -6.48 -8.84
CA ILE A 253 28.53 -5.46 -9.68
C ILE A 253 29.97 -5.91 -9.92
N ALA A 254 30.33 -6.12 -11.19
CA ALA A 254 31.66 -6.58 -11.54
C ALA A 254 32.33 -5.67 -12.57
N SER A 255 33.65 -5.59 -12.46
CA SER A 255 34.56 -4.89 -13.37
C SER A 255 35.49 -5.91 -14.00
N THR A 256 35.58 -5.90 -15.33
CA THR A 256 36.55 -6.72 -16.08
C THR A 256 37.47 -5.81 -16.90
N LEU A 257 38.77 -5.95 -16.69
CA LEU A 257 39.77 -5.09 -17.35
C LEU A 257 40.09 -5.56 -18.76
N THR A 258 40.46 -4.61 -19.61
CA THR A 258 40.96 -4.84 -20.97
C THR A 258 42.17 -3.94 -21.20
N ASP A 259 43.26 -4.55 -21.66
CA ASP A 259 44.47 -3.86 -22.08
C ASP A 259 44.28 -3.25 -23.49
N LYS A 260 44.60 -1.96 -23.62
CA LYS A 260 44.59 -1.18 -24.88
C LYS A 260 45.96 -0.56 -25.20
N GLY A 261 47.03 -1.14 -24.68
CA GLY A 261 48.38 -0.58 -24.71
C GLY A 261 48.78 -0.05 -23.34
N ALA A 262 48.65 -0.90 -22.32
CA ALA A 262 48.84 -0.49 -20.93
C ALA A 262 50.28 -0.05 -20.64
N THR A 263 50.42 1.09 -19.97
CA THR A 263 51.73 1.60 -19.52
C THR A 263 51.87 1.49 -18.00
N PRO A 264 53.10 1.27 -17.47
CA PRO A 264 53.31 1.24 -16.02
C PRO A 264 52.80 2.50 -15.31
N GLY A 265 52.01 2.34 -14.26
CA GLY A 265 51.46 3.44 -13.47
C GLY A 265 50.16 3.07 -12.75
N THR A 266 49.68 3.97 -11.89
CA THR A 266 48.39 3.81 -11.20
C THR A 266 47.24 4.17 -12.12
N PHE A 267 46.19 3.35 -12.14
CA PHE A 267 44.93 3.63 -12.83
C PHE A 267 43.78 3.70 -11.82
N SER A 268 42.83 4.60 -12.03
CA SER A 268 41.64 4.73 -11.16
C SER A 268 40.59 5.62 -11.81
N LYS A 269 39.31 5.27 -11.60
CA LYS A 269 38.18 6.09 -12.02
C LYS A 269 37.00 5.89 -11.09
N ALA A 270 36.32 6.99 -10.75
CA ALA A 270 35.02 6.95 -10.10
C ALA A 270 33.92 7.16 -11.14
N VAL A 271 32.87 6.34 -11.08
CA VAL A 271 31.70 6.43 -11.96
C VAL A 271 30.41 6.24 -11.14
N VAL A 272 29.29 6.73 -11.67
CA VAL A 272 27.98 6.54 -11.06
C VAL A 272 27.21 5.50 -11.88
N LEU A 273 26.64 4.51 -11.20
CA LEU A 273 25.63 3.62 -11.77
C LEU A 273 24.26 4.25 -11.58
N ILE A 274 23.67 4.71 -12.68
CA ILE A 274 22.35 5.34 -12.71
C ILE A 274 21.32 4.22 -12.86
N GLN A 275 20.47 4.08 -11.84
CA GLN A 275 19.34 3.16 -11.85
C GLN A 275 18.14 3.80 -12.56
N SER A 276 17.58 3.13 -13.55
CA SER A 276 16.38 3.57 -14.25
C SER A 276 15.35 2.46 -14.30
N PHE A 277 14.11 2.79 -13.91
CA PHE A 277 12.96 1.92 -14.02
C PHE A 277 12.32 2.09 -15.39
N LEU A 278 11.86 0.98 -15.97
CA LEU A 278 11.01 0.96 -17.15
C LEU A 278 9.57 0.57 -16.78
#